data_AF-A0A1H9B7T9-F1
#
_entry.id   AF-A0A1H9B7T9-F1
#
_cell.length_a   1.000
_cell.length_b   1.000
_cell.length_c   1.000
_cell.angle_alpha   90.00
_cell.angle_beta   90.00
_cell.angle_gamma   90.00
#
_symmetry.space_group_name_H-M   'P 1'
#
loop_
_entity.id
_entity.type
_entity.pdbx_description
1 polymer ?
#
loop_
_entity_poly.entity_id
_entity_poly.type
_entity_poly.pdbx_seq_one_letter_code
_entity_poly.pdbx_strand_id
1 'polypeptide(L)'
;MVHPACPNILSQTPHVRRSGFPRRGAGQSGLSLVELMVAMVIGLILVGGAIQIFLGTSQTYRLTESLSRMQEDGRFALDQLNHDLRHVGFRGGCQGEIQNLLDEDDSKYDASFFDLDDAIEGWNGVKGKAPDDYVAGTDVFVIKHAANITGLAASGNTGQNSANINLQNKNSGVPQGTIVVVGDAESCDMFQNTANENAGNLNRGAGGAGISPGNKKGNQEFSKAYSGDLNIFTITSHLYYIGTQNGQRALRRVSYDRGFTVTPPNDEIILGVWDMQITYLLRNGTEYVDADAVGNNWRDVIAVRVSLLLHSEHNNLADAPMVLPYNGAAFTAPDRRLYQVFTTTVALRNRLP
;
A
#
# COMPACT_ATOMS: atom_id res chain seq x y z
N MET A 1 53.86 -7.30 22.18
CA MET A 1 55.02 -6.47 21.78
C MET A 1 54.94 -5.18 22.55
N VAL A 2 55.87 -5.03 23.48
CA VAL A 2 55.99 -3.96 24.46
C VAL A 2 57.28 -3.19 24.11
N HIS A 3 57.23 -1.86 24.31
CA HIS A 3 58.35 -0.90 24.37
C HIS A 3 59.06 -0.48 23.08
N PRO A 4 59.82 0.65 23.06
CA PRO A 4 60.16 1.56 24.17
C PRO A 4 60.04 3.08 23.89
N ALA A 5 60.07 3.82 24.99
CA ALA A 5 60.43 5.23 25.07
C ALA A 5 61.95 5.43 24.84
N CYS A 6 62.35 6.63 24.39
CA CYS A 6 63.73 7.11 24.39
C CYS A 6 63.75 8.67 24.33
N PRO A 7 64.85 9.34 24.71
CA PRO A 7 64.96 9.94 26.04
C PRO A 7 65.32 11.44 26.06
N ASN A 8 65.32 11.94 27.29
CA ASN A 8 65.80 13.23 27.77
C ASN A 8 67.25 13.55 27.35
N ILE A 9 67.50 14.76 26.84
CA ILE A 9 68.83 15.38 26.83
C ILE A 9 68.71 16.78 27.45
N LEU A 10 69.37 16.93 28.61
CA LEU A 10 69.70 18.21 29.22
C LEU A 10 70.98 18.75 28.58
N SER A 11 71.00 20.03 28.19
CA SER A 11 72.25 20.80 28.15
C SER A 11 72.03 22.23 28.62
N GLN A 12 73.04 22.73 29.31
CA GLN A 12 73.05 23.91 30.16
C GLN A 12 73.06 25.24 29.39
N THR A 13 72.81 26.28 30.18
CA THR A 13 72.56 27.71 29.91
C THR A 13 73.68 28.46 29.16
N PRO A 14 73.38 29.65 28.60
CA PRO A 14 73.78 30.85 29.33
C PRO A 14 72.76 32.01 29.30
N HIS A 15 72.86 32.85 30.33
CA HIS A 15 72.18 34.12 30.51
C HIS A 15 72.32 35.07 29.30
N VAL A 16 71.19 35.54 28.77
CA VAL A 16 71.14 36.74 27.93
C VAL A 16 70.35 37.82 28.65
N ARG A 17 71.02 38.96 28.85
CA ARG A 17 70.52 40.19 29.48
C ARG A 17 69.23 40.67 28.80
N ARG A 18 68.24 41.03 29.62
CA ARG A 18 67.07 41.81 29.21
C ARG A 18 67.51 43.21 28.77
N SER A 19 67.69 43.42 27.47
CA SER A 19 67.68 44.76 26.89
C SER A 19 66.23 45.17 26.65
N GLY A 20 65.74 46.11 27.45
CA GLY A 20 64.43 46.72 27.27
C GLY A 20 64.38 47.42 25.91
N PHE A 21 63.58 46.88 25.00
CA PHE A 21 63.13 47.62 23.82
C PHE A 21 62.07 48.64 24.27
N PRO A 22 62.17 49.90 23.85
CA PRO A 22 61.16 50.90 24.15
C PRO A 22 59.83 50.45 23.54
N ARG A 23 58.79 50.36 24.37
CA ARG A 23 57.41 50.33 23.91
C ARG A 23 57.19 51.62 23.12
N ARG A 24 57.30 51.56 21.79
CA ARG A 24 56.60 52.52 20.94
C ARG A 24 55.13 52.33 21.27
N GLY A 25 54.58 53.24 22.07
CA GLY A 25 53.15 53.40 22.16
C GLY A 25 52.67 53.68 20.75
N ALA A 26 52.17 52.64 20.07
CA ALA A 26 51.32 52.85 18.92
C ALA A 26 50.17 53.68 19.46
N GLY A 27 50.14 54.97 19.09
CA GLY A 27 49.02 55.83 19.43
C GLY A 27 47.76 55.12 18.99
N GLN A 28 46.86 54.87 19.93
CA GLN A 28 45.54 54.34 19.64
C GLN A 28 44.83 55.42 18.83
N SER A 29 44.88 55.30 17.50
CA SER A 29 44.05 56.09 16.60
C SER A 29 42.61 55.71 16.92
N GLY A 30 41.91 56.58 17.65
CA GLY A 30 40.49 56.40 17.92
C GLY A 30 39.74 56.30 16.60
N LEU A 31 38.88 55.27 16.48
CA LEU A 31 37.99 55.10 15.34
C LEU A 31 37.17 56.39 15.17
N SER A 32 37.15 56.93 13.95
CA SER A 32 36.26 58.05 13.65
C SER A 32 34.81 57.58 13.74
N LEU A 33 33.90 58.49 14.11
CA LEU A 33 32.45 58.23 14.09
C LEU A 33 32.01 57.66 12.72
N VAL A 34 32.64 58.15 11.65
CA VAL A 34 32.40 57.72 10.26
C VAL A 34 32.83 56.27 10.04
N GLU A 35 33.99 55.84 10.55
CA GLU A 35 34.43 54.43 10.44
C GLU A 35 33.48 53.47 11.16
N LEU A 36 32.95 53.84 12.33
CA LEU A 36 31.93 53.04 13.02
C LEU A 36 30.64 52.95 12.21
N MET A 37 30.19 54.06 11.61
CA MET A 37 29.00 54.07 10.75
C MET A 37 29.21 53.18 9.52
N VAL A 38 30.35 53.28 8.85
CA VAL A 38 30.68 52.45 7.66
C VAL A 38 30.78 50.97 8.05
N ALA A 39 31.44 50.63 9.15
CA ALA A 39 31.57 49.26 9.62
C ALA A 39 30.20 48.62 9.93
N MET A 40 29.29 49.36 10.57
CA MET A 40 27.92 48.90 10.83
C MET A 40 27.12 48.69 9.55
N VAL A 41 27.21 49.61 8.59
CA VAL A 41 26.53 49.48 7.29
C VAL A 41 27.02 48.26 6.54
N ILE A 42 28.33 48.03 6.48
CA ILE A 42 28.91 46.84 5.83
C ILE A 42 28.48 45.56 6.58
N GLY A 43 28.51 45.56 7.91
CA GLY A 43 28.05 44.44 8.72
C GLY A 43 26.60 44.06 8.46
N LEU A 44 25.71 45.05 8.36
CA LEU A 44 24.30 44.84 8.02
C LEU A 44 24.12 44.27 6.61
N ILE A 45 24.88 44.74 5.62
CA ILE A 45 24.82 44.21 4.25
C ILE A 45 25.27 42.74 4.21
N LEU A 46 26.37 42.41 4.90
CA LEU A 46 26.89 41.05 4.95
C LEU A 46 25.91 40.08 5.65
N VAL A 47 25.37 40.48 6.80
CA VAL A 47 24.37 39.68 7.52
C VAL A 47 23.09 39.55 6.71
N GLY A 48 22.62 40.62 6.07
CA GLY A 48 21.45 40.59 5.18
C GLY A 48 21.62 39.61 4.02
N GLY A 49 22.78 39.64 3.35
CA GLY A 49 23.11 38.68 2.30
C GLY A 49 23.18 37.23 2.81
N ALA A 50 23.80 37.00 3.97
CA ALA A 50 23.89 35.67 4.58
C ALA A 50 22.50 35.10 4.94
N ILE A 51 21.60 35.94 5.47
CA ILE A 51 20.21 35.54 5.77
C ILE A 51 19.48 35.12 4.49
N GLN A 52 19.60 35.86 3.39
CA GLN A 52 18.97 35.50 2.12
C GLN A 52 19.46 34.13 1.60
N ILE A 53 20.77 33.88 1.64
CA ILE A 53 21.35 32.59 1.23
C ILE A 53 20.82 31.47 2.13
N PHE A 54 20.77 31.68 3.44
CA PHE A 54 20.27 30.69 4.40
C PHE A 54 18.80 30.34 4.17
N LEU A 55 17.95 31.35 3.92
CA LEU A 55 16.53 31.16 3.62
C LEU A 55 16.35 30.37 2.31
N GLY A 56 17.05 30.75 1.25
CA GLY A 56 17.00 30.03 -0.04
C GLY A 56 17.48 28.58 0.08
N THR A 57 18.55 28.35 0.84
CA THR A 57 19.08 26.99 1.10
C THR A 57 18.09 26.15 1.89
N SER A 58 17.47 26.71 2.94
CA SER A 58 16.48 26.02 3.76
C SER A 58 15.22 25.65 2.98
N GLN A 59 14.75 26.56 2.11
CA GLN A 59 13.62 26.28 1.22
C GLN A 59 13.96 25.17 0.21
N THR A 60 15.15 25.23 -0.39
CA THR A 60 15.64 24.20 -1.33
C THR A 60 15.76 22.84 -0.67
N TYR A 61 16.22 22.78 0.59
CA TYR A 61 16.30 21.55 1.36
C TYR A 61 14.91 20.92 1.57
N ARG A 62 13.93 21.71 2.04
CA ARG A 62 12.54 21.24 2.26
C ARG A 62 11.89 20.76 0.96
N LEU A 63 12.12 21.46 -0.14
CA LEU A 63 11.65 21.08 -1.47
C LEU A 63 12.23 19.72 -1.88
N THR A 64 13.56 19.57 -1.77
CA THR A 64 14.27 18.34 -2.16
C THR A 64 13.84 17.15 -1.30
N GLU A 65 13.71 17.34 0.00
CA GLU A 65 13.22 16.31 0.93
C GLU A 65 11.78 15.89 0.60
N SER A 66 10.87 16.86 0.41
CA SER A 66 9.46 16.58 0.11
C SER A 66 9.28 15.88 -1.23
N LEU A 67 10.06 16.23 -2.25
CA LEU A 67 10.08 15.52 -3.53
C LEU A 67 10.59 14.09 -3.39
N SER A 68 11.64 13.90 -2.60
CA SER A 68 12.22 12.57 -2.37
C SER A 68 11.24 11.64 -1.66
N ARG A 69 10.60 12.12 -0.58
CA ARG A 69 9.57 11.39 0.16
C ARG A 69 8.38 11.05 -0.74
N MET A 70 7.84 12.02 -1.47
CA MET A 70 6.72 11.78 -2.38
C MET A 70 7.05 10.75 -3.48
N GLN A 71 8.27 10.74 -3.99
CA GLN A 71 8.70 9.72 -4.96
C GLN A 71 8.85 8.34 -4.33
N GLU A 72 9.32 8.26 -3.09
CA GLU A 72 9.38 7.02 -2.33
C GLU A 72 7.98 6.47 -2.07
N ASP A 73 7.08 7.30 -1.52
CA ASP A 73 5.69 6.95 -1.22
C ASP A 73 4.93 6.53 -2.50
N GLY A 74 5.08 7.30 -3.58
CA GLY A 74 4.47 6.99 -4.87
C GLY A 74 4.96 5.66 -5.45
N ARG A 75 6.26 5.35 -5.35
CA ARG A 75 6.81 4.06 -5.79
C ARG A 75 6.33 2.91 -4.92
N PHE A 76 6.31 3.10 -3.61
CA PHE A 76 5.84 2.09 -2.66
C PHE A 76 4.36 1.77 -2.88
N ALA A 77 3.51 2.78 -3.04
CA ALA A 77 2.09 2.57 -3.31
C ALA A 77 1.85 1.82 -4.61
N LEU A 78 2.55 2.19 -5.69
CA LEU A 78 2.46 1.46 -6.95
C LEU A 78 2.99 0.03 -6.83
N ASP A 79 4.05 -0.22 -6.06
CA ASP A 79 4.58 -1.58 -5.86
C ASP A 79 3.56 -2.48 -5.14
N GLN A 80 2.94 -1.97 -4.06
CA GLN A 80 1.88 -2.69 -3.35
C GLN A 80 0.68 -2.98 -4.26
N LEU A 81 0.20 -1.98 -5.02
CA LEU A 81 -0.89 -2.17 -5.98
C LEU A 81 -0.52 -3.18 -7.07
N ASN A 82 0.69 -3.09 -7.61
CA ASN A 82 1.17 -4.01 -8.65
C ASN A 82 1.29 -5.45 -8.12
N HIS A 83 1.73 -5.63 -6.87
CA HIS A 83 1.80 -6.93 -6.24
C HIS A 83 0.41 -7.58 -6.21
N ASP A 84 -0.57 -6.92 -5.62
CA ASP A 84 -1.91 -7.49 -5.45
C ASP A 84 -2.62 -7.64 -6.83
N LEU A 85 -2.46 -6.67 -7.75
CA LEU A 85 -3.03 -6.73 -9.11
C LEU A 85 -2.51 -7.91 -9.94
N ARG A 86 -1.27 -8.36 -9.73
CA ARG A 86 -0.72 -9.53 -10.44
C ARG A 86 -1.34 -10.86 -9.98
N HIS A 87 -1.91 -10.90 -8.78
CA HIS A 87 -2.56 -12.08 -8.22
C HIS A 87 -4.05 -12.16 -8.55
N VAL A 88 -4.67 -11.07 -9.01
CA VAL A 88 -6.08 -10.99 -9.41
C VAL A 88 -6.49 -12.21 -10.23
N GLY A 89 -7.58 -12.86 -9.81
CA GLY A 89 -8.17 -13.97 -10.53
C GLY A 89 -7.39 -15.28 -10.46
N PHE A 90 -6.32 -15.36 -9.68
CA PHE A 90 -5.70 -16.66 -9.39
C PHE A 90 -6.66 -17.51 -8.56
N ARG A 91 -6.91 -18.75 -8.97
CA ARG A 91 -7.89 -19.66 -8.35
C ARG A 91 -7.30 -20.99 -7.91
N GLY A 92 -6.04 -21.01 -7.46
CA GLY A 92 -5.44 -22.23 -6.94
C GLY A 92 -5.26 -23.36 -7.96
N GLY A 93 -5.11 -23.03 -9.25
CA GLY A 93 -5.02 -24.02 -10.32
C GLY A 93 -6.38 -24.43 -10.92
N CYS A 94 -7.49 -23.93 -10.38
CA CYS A 94 -8.82 -24.15 -10.93
C CYS A 94 -8.95 -23.63 -12.37
N GLN A 95 -9.30 -24.51 -13.31
CA GLN A 95 -9.51 -24.15 -14.72
C GLN A 95 -11.00 -23.96 -15.05
N GLY A 96 -11.91 -24.43 -14.19
CA GLY A 96 -13.36 -24.34 -14.37
C GLY A 96 -14.03 -23.27 -13.51
N GLU A 97 -15.37 -23.29 -13.53
CA GLU A 97 -16.19 -22.54 -12.58
C GLU A 97 -15.99 -23.09 -11.16
N ILE A 98 -15.98 -22.19 -10.19
CA ILE A 98 -15.87 -22.58 -8.79
C ILE A 98 -17.27 -22.91 -8.28
N GLN A 99 -17.44 -24.11 -7.73
CA GLN A 99 -18.65 -24.46 -7.01
C GLN A 99 -18.71 -23.65 -5.71
N ASN A 100 -19.50 -22.58 -5.71
CA ASN A 100 -19.69 -21.72 -4.55
C ASN A 100 -20.66 -22.38 -3.54
N LEU A 101 -20.13 -22.78 -2.38
CA LEU A 101 -20.88 -23.41 -1.29
C LEU A 101 -21.16 -22.43 -0.13
N LEU A 102 -20.85 -21.13 -0.30
CA LEU A 102 -21.22 -20.07 0.63
C LEU A 102 -22.74 -19.83 0.61
N ASP A 103 -23.32 -19.40 1.75
CA ASP A 103 -24.74 -19.06 1.85
C ASP A 103 -25.02 -17.72 1.16
N GLU A 104 -25.40 -17.76 -0.11
CA GLU A 104 -25.67 -16.56 -0.93
C GLU A 104 -26.92 -15.79 -0.47
N ASP A 105 -27.80 -16.43 0.30
CA ASP A 105 -28.99 -15.82 0.87
C ASP A 105 -28.71 -15.08 2.21
N ASP A 106 -27.50 -15.22 2.78
CA ASP A 106 -27.12 -14.51 3.99
C ASP A 106 -26.89 -13.02 3.70
N SER A 107 -27.39 -12.14 4.58
CA SER A 107 -27.24 -10.68 4.46
C SER A 107 -25.80 -10.16 4.40
N LYS A 108 -24.82 -11.00 4.77
CA LYS A 108 -23.38 -10.72 4.72
C LYS A 108 -22.69 -11.45 3.56
N TYR A 109 -23.43 -12.13 2.69
CA TYR A 109 -22.87 -12.52 1.41
C TYR A 109 -22.82 -11.31 0.49
N ASP A 110 -21.67 -11.09 -0.14
CA ASP A 110 -21.47 -10.02 -1.09
C ASP A 110 -20.54 -10.51 -2.20
N ALA A 111 -21.09 -10.69 -3.40
CA ALA A 111 -20.36 -11.18 -4.57
C ALA A 111 -19.16 -10.28 -4.93
N SER A 112 -19.24 -8.98 -4.62
CA SER A 112 -18.11 -8.05 -4.82
C SER A 112 -16.86 -8.50 -4.07
N PHE A 113 -17.01 -9.24 -2.97
CA PHE A 113 -15.89 -9.75 -2.16
C PHE A 113 -15.68 -11.26 -2.27
N PHE A 114 -16.74 -12.06 -2.42
CA PHE A 114 -16.64 -13.52 -2.31
C PHE A 114 -16.98 -14.27 -3.59
N ASP A 115 -17.10 -13.58 -4.71
CA ASP A 115 -17.15 -14.20 -6.03
C ASP A 115 -15.78 -14.14 -6.71
N LEU A 116 -15.07 -15.27 -6.74
CA LEU A 116 -13.80 -15.42 -7.48
C LEU A 116 -13.99 -15.47 -8.99
N ASP A 117 -15.22 -15.71 -9.42
CA ASP A 117 -15.60 -15.78 -10.81
C ASP A 117 -15.45 -14.39 -11.49
N ASP A 118 -15.77 -13.33 -10.75
CA ASP A 118 -15.61 -11.92 -11.12
C ASP A 118 -14.48 -11.25 -10.33
N ALA A 119 -13.24 -11.63 -10.62
CA ALA A 119 -12.08 -11.38 -9.76
C ALA A 119 -11.69 -9.91 -9.54
N ILE A 120 -12.29 -8.97 -10.27
CA ILE A 120 -12.09 -7.54 -10.08
C ILE A 120 -13.41 -6.81 -10.31
N GLU A 121 -13.68 -5.79 -9.51
CA GLU A 121 -14.82 -4.89 -9.66
C GLU A 121 -14.40 -3.49 -9.22
N GLY A 122 -15.04 -2.44 -9.75
CA GLY A 122 -14.71 -1.06 -9.44
C GLY A 122 -15.90 -0.12 -9.50
N TRP A 123 -15.69 1.06 -8.93
CA TRP A 123 -16.64 2.16 -8.85
C TRP A 123 -15.92 3.47 -9.15
N ASN A 124 -16.44 4.21 -10.12
CA ASN A 124 -15.83 5.45 -10.62
C ASN A 124 -16.42 6.66 -9.88
N GLY A 125 -15.59 7.38 -9.13
CA GLY A 125 -15.97 8.59 -8.40
C GLY A 125 -17.08 8.45 -7.34
N VAL A 126 -17.45 7.22 -6.96
CA VAL A 126 -18.49 6.93 -5.98
C VAL A 126 -18.02 5.94 -4.92
N LYS A 127 -18.66 5.97 -3.74
CA LYS A 127 -18.24 5.19 -2.56
C LYS A 127 -18.19 3.68 -2.80
N GLY A 128 -19.06 3.14 -3.66
CA GLY A 128 -19.15 1.70 -3.89
C GLY A 128 -19.27 0.92 -2.58
N LYS A 129 -18.32 0.02 -2.34
CA LYS A 129 -18.21 -0.78 -1.11
C LYS A 129 -17.19 -0.26 -0.09
N ALA A 130 -16.61 0.92 -0.32
CA ALA A 130 -15.63 1.51 0.60
C ALA A 130 -16.27 1.87 1.96
N PRO A 131 -15.48 1.89 3.05
CA PRO A 131 -15.96 2.34 4.36
C PRO A 131 -16.33 3.83 4.42
N ASP A 132 -16.84 4.28 5.57
CA ASP A 132 -17.39 5.63 5.75
C ASP A 132 -16.36 6.76 5.67
N ASP A 133 -15.08 6.47 5.87
CA ASP A 133 -13.99 7.44 5.76
C ASP A 133 -13.58 7.73 4.29
N TYR A 134 -14.26 7.10 3.33
CA TYR A 134 -14.10 7.34 1.89
C TYR A 134 -14.20 8.83 1.50
N VAL A 135 -13.32 9.23 0.59
CA VAL A 135 -13.27 10.56 0.02
C VAL A 135 -14.13 10.63 -1.26
N ALA A 136 -15.19 11.42 -1.23
CA ALA A 136 -16.09 11.60 -2.38
C ALA A 136 -15.35 12.04 -3.65
N GLY A 137 -15.70 11.40 -4.77
CA GLY A 137 -15.17 11.73 -6.10
C GLY A 137 -13.91 10.94 -6.49
N THR A 138 -13.35 10.11 -5.61
CA THR A 138 -12.22 9.23 -5.94
C THR A 138 -12.69 7.81 -6.28
N ASP A 139 -11.91 7.04 -7.01
CA ASP A 139 -12.30 5.68 -7.38
C ASP A 139 -12.12 4.68 -6.22
N VAL A 140 -12.87 3.58 -6.34
CA VAL A 140 -12.79 2.40 -5.46
C VAL A 140 -12.70 1.17 -6.33
N PHE A 141 -11.89 0.20 -5.94
CA PHE A 141 -11.89 -1.10 -6.60
C PHE A 141 -11.63 -2.23 -5.61
N VAL A 142 -12.14 -3.40 -5.94
CA VAL A 142 -11.91 -4.64 -5.21
C VAL A 142 -11.26 -5.65 -6.14
N ILE A 143 -10.28 -6.36 -5.62
CA ILE A 143 -9.61 -7.47 -6.30
C ILE A 143 -9.71 -8.72 -5.45
N LYS A 144 -9.82 -9.87 -6.12
CA LYS A 144 -10.04 -11.17 -5.47
C LYS A 144 -9.12 -12.21 -6.06
N HIS A 145 -8.55 -13.04 -5.19
CA HIS A 145 -7.73 -14.18 -5.58
C HIS A 145 -7.66 -15.23 -4.47
N ALA A 146 -7.32 -16.46 -4.83
CA ALA A 146 -7.02 -17.56 -3.92
C ALA A 146 -5.55 -17.98 -4.07
N ALA A 147 -4.63 -17.02 -3.89
CA ALA A 147 -3.20 -17.21 -4.16
C ALA A 147 -2.40 -17.67 -2.93
N ASN A 148 -3.00 -17.62 -1.74
CA ASN A 148 -2.34 -18.08 -0.53
C ASN A 148 -2.53 -19.59 -0.38
N ILE A 149 -1.46 -20.35 -0.64
CA ILE A 149 -1.43 -21.79 -0.44
C ILE A 149 -1.18 -22.10 1.04
N THR A 150 -2.03 -22.92 1.63
CA THR A 150 -1.95 -23.23 3.07
C THR A 150 -0.82 -24.21 3.42
N GLY A 151 -0.32 -24.96 2.43
CA GLY A 151 0.62 -26.07 2.64
C GLY A 151 -0.01 -27.28 3.35
N LEU A 152 -1.33 -27.28 3.53
CA LEU A 152 -2.07 -28.38 4.14
C LEU A 152 -2.29 -29.51 3.14
N ALA A 153 -2.22 -30.75 3.63
CA ALA A 153 -2.52 -31.95 2.87
C ALA A 153 -3.66 -32.72 3.52
N ALA A 154 -4.58 -33.23 2.71
CA ALA A 154 -5.63 -34.14 3.18
C ALA A 154 -5.01 -35.48 3.65
N SER A 155 -5.54 -36.08 4.71
CA SER A 155 -5.10 -37.40 5.23
C SER A 155 -5.75 -38.58 4.53
N GLY A 156 -6.64 -38.35 3.57
CA GLY A 156 -7.30 -39.37 2.77
C GLY A 156 -8.35 -38.76 1.84
N ASN A 157 -9.22 -39.62 1.31
CA ASN A 157 -10.28 -39.19 0.40
C ASN A 157 -11.35 -38.38 1.13
N THR A 158 -11.84 -37.33 0.48
CA THR A 158 -12.98 -36.53 0.93
C THR A 158 -14.18 -36.88 0.05
N GLY A 159 -15.17 -37.57 0.63
CA GLY A 159 -16.41 -37.87 -0.08
C GLY A 159 -17.16 -36.60 -0.44
N GLN A 160 -17.94 -36.64 -1.53
CA GLN A 160 -18.69 -35.49 -2.05
C GLN A 160 -19.61 -34.84 -0.99
N ASN A 161 -20.21 -35.66 -0.12
CA ASN A 161 -21.15 -35.22 0.92
C ASN A 161 -20.47 -35.03 2.28
N SER A 162 -19.14 -35.11 2.33
CA SER A 162 -18.40 -34.94 3.58
C SER A 162 -18.49 -33.50 4.06
N ALA A 163 -18.78 -33.31 5.35
CA ALA A 163 -18.62 -32.02 6.00
C ALA A 163 -17.16 -31.73 6.35
N ASN A 164 -16.32 -32.77 6.48
CA ASN A 164 -14.93 -32.64 6.92
C ASN A 164 -13.96 -32.97 5.79
N ILE A 165 -12.93 -32.15 5.66
CA ILE A 165 -11.69 -32.49 4.98
C ILE A 165 -10.67 -32.78 6.10
N ASN A 166 -10.42 -34.05 6.36
CA ASN A 166 -9.44 -34.45 7.38
C ASN A 166 -8.03 -34.17 6.85
N LEU A 167 -7.19 -33.57 7.70
CA LEU A 167 -5.84 -33.18 7.35
C LEU A 167 -4.82 -34.17 7.92
N GLN A 168 -3.62 -34.21 7.34
CA GLN A 168 -2.49 -34.93 7.93
C GLN A 168 -1.97 -34.21 9.18
N ASN A 169 -2.07 -32.89 9.18
CA ASN A 169 -1.70 -32.05 10.32
C ASN A 169 -2.77 -32.13 11.41
N LYS A 170 -2.33 -32.15 12.68
CA LYS A 170 -3.25 -32.10 13.83
C LYS A 170 -3.88 -30.72 14.06
N ASN A 171 -3.32 -29.69 13.44
CA ASN A 171 -3.74 -28.30 13.52
C ASN A 171 -3.69 -27.72 12.10
N SER A 172 -4.82 -27.20 11.61
CA SER A 172 -4.93 -26.59 10.28
C SER A 172 -4.21 -25.25 10.20
N GLY A 173 -4.15 -24.49 11.30
CA GLY A 173 -3.72 -23.10 11.29
C GLY A 173 -4.63 -22.17 10.47
N VAL A 174 -5.77 -22.68 9.96
CA VAL A 174 -6.74 -21.93 9.18
C VAL A 174 -7.86 -21.51 10.12
N PRO A 175 -7.92 -20.23 10.49
CA PRO A 175 -8.78 -19.83 11.59
C PRO A 175 -10.27 -19.81 11.18
N GLN A 176 -11.15 -20.04 12.16
CA GLN A 176 -12.59 -20.25 11.89
C GLN A 176 -13.20 -19.07 11.13
N GLY A 177 -14.01 -19.35 10.12
CA GLY A 177 -14.60 -18.35 9.25
C GLY A 177 -13.77 -18.05 8.00
N THR A 178 -12.53 -18.54 7.88
CA THR A 178 -11.75 -18.34 6.66
C THR A 178 -12.41 -19.04 5.48
N ILE A 179 -12.58 -18.31 4.38
CA ILE A 179 -13.10 -18.86 3.15
C ILE A 179 -11.95 -19.57 2.42
N VAL A 180 -12.18 -20.84 2.15
CA VAL A 180 -11.21 -21.77 1.58
C VAL A 180 -11.68 -22.16 0.19
N VAL A 181 -10.74 -22.25 -0.74
CA VAL A 181 -10.91 -22.88 -2.04
C VAL A 181 -10.13 -24.18 -2.02
N VAL A 182 -10.83 -25.28 -2.28
CA VAL A 182 -10.22 -26.59 -2.46
C VAL A 182 -10.44 -27.06 -3.88
N GLY A 183 -9.50 -27.80 -4.43
CA GLY A 183 -9.69 -28.35 -5.76
C GLY A 183 -8.47 -29.09 -6.30
N ASP A 184 -8.68 -29.66 -7.47
CA ASP A 184 -7.64 -30.24 -8.31
C ASP A 184 -7.76 -29.70 -9.74
N ALA A 185 -7.16 -30.39 -10.72
CA ALA A 185 -7.16 -29.94 -12.11
C ALA A 185 -8.56 -30.00 -12.78
N GLU A 186 -9.52 -30.73 -12.20
CA GLU A 186 -10.83 -30.96 -12.81
C GLU A 186 -11.93 -30.07 -12.21
N SER A 187 -11.99 -29.96 -10.88
CA SER A 187 -13.04 -29.19 -10.21
C SER A 187 -12.57 -28.57 -8.91
N CYS A 188 -13.28 -27.52 -8.50
CA CYS A 188 -12.96 -26.75 -7.32
C CYS A 188 -14.23 -26.30 -6.60
N ASP A 189 -14.11 -26.22 -5.29
CA ASP A 189 -15.19 -25.87 -4.38
C ASP A 189 -14.71 -24.80 -3.42
N MET A 190 -15.58 -23.82 -3.17
CA MET A 190 -15.31 -22.74 -2.23
C MET A 190 -16.31 -22.76 -1.09
N PHE A 191 -15.81 -22.63 0.14
CA PHE A 191 -16.65 -22.68 1.34
C PHE A 191 -16.03 -21.92 2.51
N GLN A 192 -16.83 -21.61 3.52
CA GLN A 192 -16.37 -21.01 4.76
C GLN A 192 -16.02 -22.09 5.79
N ASN A 193 -14.77 -22.13 6.25
CA ASN A 193 -14.33 -23.08 7.26
C ASN A 193 -15.03 -22.81 8.60
N THR A 194 -15.77 -23.79 9.12
CA THR A 194 -16.43 -23.69 10.42
C THR A 194 -15.61 -24.32 11.56
N ALA A 195 -14.50 -24.99 11.26
CA ALA A 195 -13.59 -25.54 12.26
C ALA A 195 -12.69 -24.46 12.86
N ASN A 196 -12.26 -24.67 14.11
CA ASN A 196 -11.24 -23.84 14.74
C ASN A 196 -9.87 -24.07 14.08
N GLU A 197 -8.97 -23.07 14.12
CA GLU A 197 -7.60 -23.21 13.58
C GLU A 197 -6.91 -24.47 14.09
N ASN A 198 -7.07 -24.78 15.37
CA ASN A 198 -6.42 -25.90 16.04
C ASN A 198 -6.98 -27.28 15.69
N ALA A 199 -8.01 -27.37 14.83
CA ALA A 199 -8.58 -28.64 14.40
C ALA A 199 -7.67 -29.36 13.40
N GLY A 200 -7.70 -30.70 13.42
CA GLY A 200 -7.08 -31.55 12.41
C GLY A 200 -7.91 -31.72 11.13
N ASN A 201 -8.86 -30.82 10.88
CA ASN A 201 -9.71 -30.81 9.70
C ASN A 201 -10.08 -29.39 9.30
N LEU A 202 -10.53 -29.24 8.05
CA LEU A 202 -11.39 -28.13 7.63
C LEU A 202 -12.83 -28.63 7.61
N ASN A 203 -13.79 -27.77 7.97
CA ASN A 203 -15.19 -28.16 8.06
C ASN A 203 -16.08 -27.22 7.24
N ARG A 204 -16.79 -27.80 6.27
CA ARG A 204 -17.74 -27.15 5.36
C ARG A 204 -19.20 -27.22 5.83
N GLY A 205 -19.45 -27.70 7.05
CA GLY A 205 -20.79 -27.97 7.57
C GLY A 205 -21.78 -26.82 7.35
N ALA A 206 -23.06 -27.19 7.26
CA ALA A 206 -24.17 -26.28 6.95
C ALA A 206 -24.23 -25.05 7.88
N GLY A 207 -24.58 -23.89 7.31
CA GLY A 207 -24.53 -22.62 8.02
C GLY A 207 -23.09 -22.19 8.29
N GLY A 208 -22.89 -21.27 9.22
CA GLY A 208 -21.56 -20.69 9.46
C GLY A 208 -21.02 -20.83 10.87
N ALA A 209 -21.62 -21.67 11.72
CA ALA A 209 -21.22 -21.82 13.13
C ALA A 209 -21.11 -20.46 13.89
N GLY A 210 -21.99 -19.51 13.57
CA GLY A 210 -21.97 -18.15 14.13
C GLY A 210 -21.16 -17.12 13.32
N ILE A 211 -20.52 -17.53 12.23
CA ILE A 211 -19.87 -16.67 11.25
C ILE A 211 -20.79 -16.51 10.03
N SER A 212 -20.73 -15.35 9.37
CA SER A 212 -21.46 -15.06 8.13
C SER A 212 -20.47 -14.72 6.99
N PRO A 213 -20.76 -15.07 5.72
CA PRO A 213 -22.05 -15.55 5.21
C PRO A 213 -22.41 -17.00 5.62
N GLY A 214 -21.44 -17.81 6.01
CA GLY A 214 -21.62 -19.23 6.28
C GLY A 214 -21.68 -20.05 5.00
N ASN A 215 -22.03 -21.32 5.14
CA ASN A 215 -22.23 -22.25 4.03
C ASN A 215 -23.72 -22.51 3.79
N LYS A 216 -24.07 -22.84 2.55
CA LYS A 216 -25.44 -23.20 2.14
C LYS A 216 -26.05 -24.23 3.09
N LYS A 217 -27.37 -24.19 3.28
CA LYS A 217 -28.11 -25.19 4.08
C LYS A 217 -28.67 -26.34 3.25
N GLY A 218 -28.81 -26.17 1.93
CA GLY A 218 -29.14 -27.22 0.95
C GLY A 218 -28.14 -27.21 -0.21
N ASN A 219 -28.10 -28.28 -1.02
CA ASN A 219 -27.17 -28.43 -2.16
C ASN A 219 -25.71 -28.14 -1.79
N GLN A 220 -25.30 -28.76 -0.70
CA GLN A 220 -24.03 -28.55 -0.03
C GLN A 220 -22.92 -29.48 -0.49
N GLU A 221 -23.21 -30.34 -1.46
CA GLU A 221 -22.27 -31.35 -1.92
C GLU A 221 -21.11 -30.65 -2.62
N PHE A 222 -19.89 -31.14 -2.39
CA PHE A 222 -18.77 -30.75 -3.22
C PHE A 222 -19.09 -31.09 -4.69
N SER A 223 -18.45 -30.41 -5.62
CA SER A 223 -18.58 -30.66 -7.07
C SER A 223 -18.30 -32.13 -7.43
N LYS A 224 -17.42 -32.79 -6.66
CA LYS A 224 -17.14 -34.22 -6.72
C LYS A 224 -16.59 -34.75 -5.41
N ALA A 225 -16.40 -36.07 -5.32
CA ALA A 225 -15.54 -36.66 -4.31
C ALA A 225 -14.07 -36.43 -4.69
N TYR A 226 -13.25 -35.97 -3.74
CA TYR A 226 -11.82 -35.79 -3.93
C TYR A 226 -11.07 -37.04 -3.47
N SER A 227 -10.38 -37.70 -4.40
CA SER A 227 -9.49 -38.82 -4.14
C SER A 227 -8.10 -38.49 -4.67
N GLY A 228 -7.10 -38.39 -3.80
CA GLY A 228 -5.73 -38.00 -4.16
C GLY A 228 -5.35 -36.60 -3.66
N ASP A 229 -4.47 -35.93 -4.40
CA ASP A 229 -3.91 -34.64 -4.00
C ASP A 229 -4.95 -33.53 -4.12
N LEU A 230 -5.39 -33.03 -2.97
CA LEU A 230 -6.29 -31.89 -2.85
C LEU A 230 -5.47 -30.64 -2.53
N ASN A 231 -5.51 -29.64 -3.41
CA ASN A 231 -4.89 -28.36 -3.10
C ASN A 231 -5.84 -27.50 -2.27
N ILE A 232 -5.30 -26.82 -1.26
CA ILE A 232 -6.07 -26.03 -0.31
C ILE A 232 -5.51 -24.60 -0.28
N PHE A 233 -6.32 -23.65 -0.73
CA PHE A 233 -6.01 -22.23 -0.79
C PHE A 233 -7.00 -21.43 0.05
N THR A 234 -6.61 -20.23 0.48
CA THR A 234 -7.54 -19.26 1.09
C THR A 234 -7.82 -18.12 0.12
N ILE A 235 -9.06 -17.67 0.07
CA ILE A 235 -9.39 -16.44 -0.66
C ILE A 235 -8.84 -15.22 0.07
N THR A 236 -8.51 -14.20 -0.69
CA THR A 236 -8.28 -12.86 -0.18
C THR A 236 -8.90 -11.86 -1.14
N SER A 237 -9.62 -10.90 -0.57
CA SER A 237 -10.27 -9.83 -1.31
C SER A 237 -9.80 -8.49 -0.76
N HIS A 238 -9.11 -7.71 -1.58
CA HIS A 238 -8.59 -6.40 -1.21
C HIS A 238 -9.43 -5.30 -1.85
N LEU A 239 -10.05 -4.48 -1.02
CA LEU A 239 -10.70 -3.25 -1.46
C LEU A 239 -9.77 -2.07 -1.22
N TYR A 240 -9.51 -1.33 -2.28
CA TYR A 240 -8.70 -0.12 -2.26
C TYR A 240 -9.57 1.11 -2.52
N TYR A 241 -9.28 2.18 -1.78
CA TYR A 241 -10.01 3.43 -1.83
C TYR A 241 -9.14 4.56 -1.28
N ILE A 242 -9.52 5.80 -1.56
CA ILE A 242 -8.98 6.96 -0.85
C ILE A 242 -9.87 7.23 0.35
N GLY A 243 -9.28 7.14 1.54
CA GLY A 243 -9.93 7.42 2.80
C GLY A 243 -9.32 8.61 3.52
N THR A 244 -9.84 8.93 4.70
CA THR A 244 -9.27 9.98 5.56
C THR A 244 -8.84 9.42 6.91
N GLN A 245 -7.64 9.79 7.34
CA GLN A 245 -7.13 9.50 8.69
C GLN A 245 -6.61 10.79 9.30
N ASN A 246 -7.15 11.17 10.46
CA ASN A 246 -6.80 12.43 11.14
C ASN A 246 -6.88 13.67 10.23
N GLY A 247 -7.85 13.68 9.29
CA GLY A 247 -8.05 14.78 8.33
C GLY A 247 -7.09 14.80 7.14
N GLN A 248 -6.21 13.80 7.01
CA GLN A 248 -5.33 13.63 5.86
C GLN A 248 -5.86 12.52 4.95
N ARG A 249 -5.74 12.72 3.63
CA ARG A 249 -6.11 11.70 2.65
C ARG A 249 -5.03 10.63 2.57
N ALA A 250 -5.45 9.38 2.40
CA ALA A 250 -4.56 8.23 2.32
C ALA A 250 -5.07 7.21 1.31
N LEU A 251 -4.16 6.49 0.65
CA LEU A 251 -4.51 5.23 -0.01
C LEU A 251 -4.70 4.18 1.09
N ARG A 252 -5.88 3.59 1.14
CA ARG A 252 -6.25 2.60 2.14
C ARG A 252 -6.60 1.28 1.49
N ARG A 253 -6.43 0.20 2.25
CA ARG A 253 -6.79 -1.16 1.83
C ARG A 253 -7.56 -1.87 2.93
N VAL A 254 -8.74 -2.38 2.61
CA VAL A 254 -9.49 -3.31 3.47
C VAL A 254 -9.35 -4.72 2.94
N SER A 255 -9.01 -5.67 3.82
CA SER A 255 -8.76 -7.07 3.42
C SER A 255 -9.82 -8.00 4.00
N TYR A 256 -10.50 -8.77 3.14
CA TYR A 256 -11.53 -9.72 3.51
C TYR A 256 -11.09 -11.15 3.17
N ASP A 257 -11.06 -12.00 4.18
CA ASP A 257 -10.75 -13.44 4.07
C ASP A 257 -11.77 -14.31 4.82
N ARG A 258 -12.60 -13.69 5.70
CA ARG A 258 -13.39 -14.37 6.73
C ARG A 258 -14.85 -13.96 6.82
N GLY A 259 -15.40 -13.36 5.76
CA GLY A 259 -16.74 -12.77 5.80
C GLY A 259 -16.77 -11.42 6.51
N PHE A 260 -17.92 -11.02 7.08
CA PHE A 260 -18.12 -9.69 7.70
C PHE A 260 -18.39 -9.74 9.22
N THR A 261 -18.38 -10.91 9.83
CA THR A 261 -18.55 -11.03 11.29
C THR A 261 -17.30 -10.56 12.05
N VAL A 262 -16.13 -10.65 11.41
CA VAL A 262 -14.87 -10.10 11.90
C VAL A 262 -14.66 -8.76 11.22
N THR A 263 -14.34 -7.71 11.99
CA THR A 263 -13.95 -6.42 11.41
C THR A 263 -12.68 -6.63 10.58
N PRO A 264 -12.75 -6.42 9.25
CA PRO A 264 -11.60 -6.64 8.39
C PRO A 264 -10.49 -5.63 8.74
N PRO A 265 -9.21 -6.01 8.63
CA PRO A 265 -8.11 -5.07 8.70
C PRO A 265 -8.30 -3.94 7.68
N ASN A 266 -8.14 -2.71 8.14
CA ASN A 266 -8.22 -1.50 7.31
C ASN A 266 -6.87 -0.77 7.39
N ASP A 267 -5.97 -1.12 6.50
CA ASP A 267 -4.58 -0.65 6.47
C ASP A 267 -4.50 0.72 5.81
N GLU A 268 -3.70 1.61 6.41
CA GLU A 268 -3.18 2.79 5.72
C GLU A 268 -1.93 2.37 4.94
N ILE A 269 -1.97 2.49 3.61
CA ILE A 269 -0.81 2.14 2.77
C ILE A 269 0.16 3.30 2.73
N ILE A 270 -0.31 4.48 2.32
CA ILE A 270 0.44 5.73 2.36
C ILE A 270 -0.48 6.94 2.58
N LEU A 271 0.05 7.95 3.26
CA LEU A 271 -0.56 9.27 3.39
C LEU A 271 -0.31 10.11 2.14
N GLY A 272 -1.06 11.21 2.00
CA GLY A 272 -0.80 12.23 0.98
C GLY A 272 -1.27 11.86 -0.42
N VAL A 273 -2.08 10.82 -0.56
CA VAL A 273 -2.75 10.50 -1.84
C VAL A 273 -4.00 11.34 -1.95
N TRP A 274 -3.96 12.35 -2.82
CA TRP A 274 -5.07 13.25 -3.07
C TRP A 274 -6.22 12.54 -3.78
N ASP A 275 -5.91 11.77 -4.82
CA ASP A 275 -6.89 11.14 -5.71
C ASP A 275 -6.33 9.84 -6.30
N MET A 276 -7.24 8.94 -6.70
CA MET A 276 -6.96 7.70 -7.41
C MET A 276 -7.98 7.53 -8.53
N GLN A 277 -7.47 7.35 -9.75
CA GLN A 277 -8.26 7.00 -10.93
C GLN A 277 -7.87 5.59 -11.39
N ILE A 278 -8.87 4.81 -11.79
CA ILE A 278 -8.71 3.45 -12.26
C ILE A 278 -9.47 3.27 -13.55
N THR A 279 -8.75 2.78 -14.56
CA THR A 279 -9.33 2.45 -15.86
C THR A 279 -8.99 1.02 -16.24
N TYR A 280 -9.86 0.42 -17.03
CA TYR A 280 -9.88 -1.00 -17.32
C TYR A 280 -9.80 -1.24 -18.82
N LEU A 281 -9.00 -2.22 -19.23
CA LEU A 281 -8.98 -2.70 -20.60
C LEU A 281 -9.73 -4.04 -20.67
N LEU A 282 -10.77 -4.09 -21.48
CA LEU A 282 -11.55 -5.30 -21.76
C LEU A 282 -10.87 -6.12 -22.86
N ARG A 283 -11.07 -7.44 -22.87
CA ARG A 283 -10.45 -8.40 -23.81
C ARG A 283 -10.61 -8.01 -25.27
N ASN A 284 -11.78 -7.49 -25.63
CA ASN A 284 -12.13 -7.04 -26.99
C ASN A 284 -12.13 -5.50 -27.13
N GLY A 285 -11.68 -4.78 -26.09
CA GLY A 285 -11.58 -3.33 -26.10
C GLY A 285 -10.23 -2.86 -26.64
N THR A 286 -10.22 -1.66 -27.22
CA THR A 286 -8.99 -0.99 -27.70
C THR A 286 -8.54 0.16 -26.81
N GLU A 287 -9.40 0.58 -25.89
CA GLU A 287 -9.19 1.72 -25.01
C GLU A 287 -9.44 1.34 -23.55
N TYR A 288 -8.78 2.09 -22.66
CA TYR A 288 -9.02 1.99 -21.23
C TYR A 288 -10.28 2.79 -20.90
N VAL A 289 -11.20 2.18 -20.16
CA VAL A 289 -12.49 2.77 -19.80
C VAL A 289 -12.68 2.80 -18.29
N ASP A 290 -13.46 3.75 -17.78
CA ASP A 290 -13.81 3.79 -16.35
C ASP A 290 -14.76 2.63 -15.98
N ALA A 291 -14.93 2.41 -14.67
CA ALA A 291 -15.78 1.34 -14.15
C ALA A 291 -17.22 1.37 -14.70
N ASP A 292 -17.80 2.56 -14.89
CA ASP A 292 -19.17 2.72 -15.41
C ASP A 292 -19.35 2.12 -16.81
N ALA A 293 -18.29 2.20 -17.63
CA ALA A 293 -18.28 1.66 -19.00
C ALA A 293 -17.96 0.15 -19.05
N VAL A 294 -17.39 -0.42 -17.98
CA VAL A 294 -17.26 -1.88 -17.84
C VAL A 294 -18.64 -2.53 -17.61
N GLY A 295 -19.50 -1.89 -16.82
CA GLY A 295 -20.84 -2.39 -16.51
C GLY A 295 -20.79 -3.73 -15.80
N ASN A 296 -21.44 -4.76 -16.36
CA ASN A 296 -21.46 -6.12 -15.81
C ASN A 296 -20.38 -7.04 -16.40
N ASN A 297 -19.49 -6.52 -17.25
CA ASN A 297 -18.53 -7.35 -18.02
C ASN A 297 -17.17 -7.46 -17.31
N TRP A 298 -17.16 -7.52 -15.99
CA TRP A 298 -15.93 -7.59 -15.18
C TRP A 298 -15.06 -8.81 -15.49
N ARG A 299 -15.67 -9.91 -15.94
CA ARG A 299 -14.97 -11.13 -16.38
C ARG A 299 -14.03 -10.90 -17.56
N ASP A 300 -14.32 -9.89 -18.39
CA ASP A 300 -13.58 -9.57 -19.60
C ASP A 300 -12.45 -8.58 -19.37
N VAL A 301 -12.26 -8.07 -18.16
CA VAL A 301 -11.14 -7.19 -17.82
C VAL A 301 -9.82 -7.98 -17.88
N ILE A 302 -8.90 -7.52 -18.72
CA ILE A 302 -7.58 -8.14 -18.94
C ILE A 302 -6.40 -7.27 -18.50
N ALA A 303 -6.62 -5.96 -18.31
CA ALA A 303 -5.60 -5.07 -17.74
C ALA A 303 -6.24 -3.92 -16.98
N VAL A 304 -5.50 -3.37 -16.02
CA VAL A 304 -5.90 -2.25 -15.19
C VAL A 304 -4.82 -1.18 -15.26
N ARG A 305 -5.22 0.08 -15.36
CA ARG A 305 -4.33 1.23 -15.20
C ARG A 305 -4.77 2.02 -13.98
N VAL A 306 -3.87 2.18 -13.02
CA VAL A 306 -4.09 2.95 -11.79
C VAL A 306 -3.24 4.20 -11.85
N SER A 307 -3.84 5.36 -11.59
CA SER A 307 -3.17 6.66 -11.52
C SER A 307 -3.44 7.33 -10.18
N LEU A 308 -2.39 7.47 -9.38
CA LEU A 308 -2.42 8.13 -8.08
C LEU A 308 -1.93 9.58 -8.22
N LEU A 309 -2.68 10.53 -7.68
CA LEU A 309 -2.25 11.91 -7.52
C LEU A 309 -1.80 12.12 -6.08
N LEU A 310 -0.49 12.26 -5.86
CA LEU A 310 0.08 12.50 -4.54
C LEU A 310 0.37 13.98 -4.35
N HIS A 311 0.40 14.41 -3.08
CA HIS A 311 0.85 15.74 -2.69
C HIS A 311 1.93 15.69 -1.60
N SER A 312 2.73 16.75 -1.49
CA SER A 312 3.75 16.84 -0.44
C SER A 312 3.11 17.00 0.94
N GLU A 313 3.78 16.48 1.97
CA GLU A 313 3.38 16.68 3.37
C GLU A 313 3.30 18.18 3.71
N HIS A 314 4.37 18.91 3.36
CA HIS A 314 4.52 20.33 3.62
C HIS A 314 3.87 21.19 2.51
N ASN A 315 3.20 22.26 2.93
CA ASN A 315 2.65 23.31 2.06
C ASN A 315 3.67 24.44 1.83
N ASN A 316 3.36 25.39 0.95
CA ASN A 316 4.20 26.54 0.57
C ASN A 316 5.56 26.13 -0.02
N LEU A 317 5.58 25.00 -0.74
CA LEU A 317 6.76 24.55 -1.47
C LEU A 317 6.77 25.07 -2.91
N ALA A 318 5.59 25.29 -3.50
CA ALA A 318 5.42 25.94 -4.79
C ALA A 318 5.19 27.45 -4.64
N ASP A 319 5.57 28.24 -5.64
CA ASP A 319 5.35 29.70 -5.65
C ASP A 319 3.87 30.08 -5.83
N ALA A 320 3.12 29.24 -6.54
CA ALA A 320 1.68 29.33 -6.76
C ALA A 320 1.07 27.92 -6.79
N PRO A 321 -0.26 27.77 -6.66
CA PRO A 321 -0.90 26.47 -6.84
C PRO A 321 -0.58 25.85 -8.19
N MET A 322 -0.21 24.56 -8.19
CA MET A 322 0.18 23.83 -9.38
C MET A 322 -1.02 23.52 -10.28
N VAL A 323 -0.80 23.54 -11.60
CA VAL A 323 -1.76 23.01 -12.58
C VAL A 323 -1.05 21.88 -13.33
N LEU A 324 -1.64 20.70 -13.34
CA LEU A 324 -1.07 19.50 -13.98
C LEU A 324 -2.14 18.63 -14.64
N PRO A 325 -1.81 17.87 -15.68
CA PRO A 325 -2.74 16.93 -16.29
C PRO A 325 -3.00 15.75 -15.33
N TYR A 326 -4.27 15.45 -15.09
CA TYR A 326 -4.72 14.30 -14.32
C TYR A 326 -6.08 13.81 -14.86
N ASN A 327 -6.22 12.50 -15.04
CA ASN A 327 -7.42 11.86 -15.58
C ASN A 327 -7.98 12.54 -16.85
N GLY A 328 -7.12 12.82 -17.83
CA GLY A 328 -7.52 13.44 -19.11
C GLY A 328 -7.93 14.91 -19.03
N ALA A 329 -7.88 15.55 -17.85
CA ALA A 329 -8.23 16.94 -17.63
C ALA A 329 -7.11 17.71 -16.89
N ALA A 330 -7.24 19.03 -16.80
CA ALA A 330 -6.34 19.85 -15.98
C ALA A 330 -6.81 19.84 -14.52
N PHE A 331 -5.98 19.32 -13.62
CA PHE A 331 -6.15 19.47 -12.19
C PHE A 331 -5.49 20.76 -11.72
N THR A 332 -6.22 21.57 -10.96
CA THR A 332 -5.69 22.77 -10.28
C THR A 332 -5.58 22.48 -8.79
N ALA A 333 -4.35 22.51 -8.26
CA ALA A 333 -4.10 22.31 -6.85
C ALA A 333 -4.84 23.34 -5.99
N PRO A 334 -5.45 22.93 -4.86
CA PRO A 334 -6.11 23.86 -3.94
C PRO A 334 -5.13 24.66 -3.08
N ASP A 335 -3.85 24.27 -3.04
CA ASP A 335 -2.83 24.87 -2.19
C ASP A 335 -1.46 24.93 -2.90
N ARG A 336 -0.43 25.31 -2.14
CA ARG A 336 0.96 25.49 -2.62
C ARG A 336 1.84 24.29 -2.26
N ARG A 337 1.26 23.11 -2.07
CA ARG A 337 2.01 21.84 -2.00
C ARG A 337 2.52 21.47 -3.38
N LEU A 338 3.49 20.55 -3.40
CA LEU A 338 3.85 19.87 -4.62
C LEU A 338 2.81 18.79 -4.91
N TYR A 339 2.48 18.58 -6.18
CA TYR A 339 1.59 17.51 -6.64
C TYR A 339 2.27 16.73 -7.76
N GLN A 340 2.15 15.41 -7.73
CA GLN A 340 2.73 14.53 -8.75
C GLN A 340 1.85 13.33 -9.02
N VAL A 341 1.74 12.96 -10.30
CA VAL A 341 0.98 11.79 -10.75
C VAL A 341 1.92 10.59 -10.88
N PHE A 342 1.49 9.47 -10.34
CA PHE A 342 2.15 8.17 -10.44
C PHE A 342 1.18 7.19 -11.10
N THR A 343 1.58 6.62 -12.24
CA THR A 343 0.71 5.72 -13.01
C THR A 343 1.41 4.37 -13.20
N THR A 344 0.65 3.29 -13.00
CA THR A 344 1.05 1.94 -13.39
C THR A 344 -0.01 1.31 -14.30
N THR A 345 0.39 0.37 -15.14
CA THR A 345 -0.52 -0.43 -15.96
C THR A 345 -0.14 -1.89 -15.81
N VAL A 346 -1.10 -2.72 -15.40
CA VAL A 346 -0.89 -4.13 -15.07
C VAL A 346 -1.80 -4.99 -15.92
N ALA A 347 -1.22 -5.91 -16.69
CA ALA A 347 -1.98 -6.99 -17.30
C ALA A 347 -2.33 -8.05 -16.25
N LEU A 348 -3.58 -8.46 -16.20
CA LEU A 348 -4.10 -9.45 -15.27
C LEU A 348 -3.74 -10.85 -15.79
N ARG A 349 -2.61 -11.39 -15.32
CA ARG A 349 -2.02 -12.63 -15.87
C ARG A 349 -2.98 -13.82 -15.85
N ASN A 350 -3.78 -13.96 -14.79
CA ASN A 350 -4.74 -15.04 -14.65
C ASN A 350 -6.04 -14.83 -15.46
N ARG A 351 -6.10 -13.77 -16.28
CA ARG A 351 -7.20 -13.46 -17.20
C ARG A 351 -6.75 -13.41 -18.66
N LEU A 352 -5.45 -13.48 -18.94
CA LEU A 352 -4.95 -13.62 -20.29
C LEU A 352 -5.16 -15.06 -20.78
N PRO A 353 -5.48 -15.26 -22.08
CA PRO A 353 -5.67 -16.58 -22.66
C PRO A 353 -4.38 -17.42 -22.71
#